data_AF-A0A5R1Z375-F1
#
_entry.id   AF-A0A5R1Z375-F1
#
_cell.length_a   1.000
_cell.length_b   1.000
_cell.length_c   1.000
_cell.angle_alpha   90.00
_cell.angle_beta   90.00
_cell.angle_gamma   90.00
#
_symmetry.space_group_name_H-M   'P 1'
#
loop_
_entity.id
_entity.type
_entity.pdbx_description
1 polymer ?
#
loop_
_entity_poly.entity_id
_entity_poly.type
_entity_poly.pdbx_seq_one_letter_code
_entity_poly.pdbx_strand_id
1 'polypeptide(L)'
;MRAIGGSELLLVFVIGLIVLGPQRLPVAVKTVAGWIRALRSLATTVQNELTQELKLQEFQDSLKKVEKASLENLTPELKASMDELRQAAESMKRTYSANDPEQASDEAHTIQNPVVNGYAPPPGGVSPAGG
;
A
#
# COMPACT_ATOMS: atom_id res chain seq x y z
N MET A 1 0.37 -1.50 42.07
CA MET A 1 0.32 -0.67 40.85
C MET A 1 1.01 0.66 41.16
N ARG A 2 2.24 0.89 40.69
CA ARG A 2 3.01 2.13 40.95
C ARG A 2 2.89 3.05 39.73
N ALA A 3 2.83 4.37 39.94
CA ALA A 3 2.47 5.34 38.89
C ALA A 3 3.59 5.63 37.89
N ILE A 4 3.87 4.65 37.02
CA ILE A 4 4.96 4.64 36.04
C ILE A 4 4.96 5.91 35.16
N GLY A 5 3.81 6.35 34.65
CA GLY A 5 3.75 7.53 33.77
C GLY A 5 4.17 8.87 34.40
N GLY A 6 4.06 9.03 35.72
CA GLY A 6 4.33 10.32 36.39
C GLY A 6 5.77 10.47 36.85
N SER A 7 6.27 9.51 37.65
CA SER A 7 7.61 9.60 38.25
C SER A 7 8.74 9.40 37.24
N GLU A 8 8.52 8.59 36.21
CA GLU A 8 9.53 8.33 35.18
C GLU A 8 9.72 9.54 34.26
N LEU A 9 8.63 10.20 33.84
CA LEU A 9 8.69 11.43 33.06
C LEU A 9 9.44 12.55 33.83
N LEU A 10 9.21 12.66 35.14
CA LEU A 10 9.90 13.62 36.00
C LEU A 10 11.41 13.31 36.09
N LEU A 11 11.78 12.03 36.26
CA LEU A 11 13.18 11.59 36.26
C LEU A 11 13.87 11.89 34.93
N VAL A 12 13.25 11.54 33.79
CA VAL A 12 13.77 11.82 32.45
C VAL A 12 13.88 13.33 32.20
N PHE A 13 12.93 14.13 32.68
CA PHE A 13 13.00 15.59 32.60
C PHE A 13 14.18 16.17 33.39
N VAL A 14 14.42 15.69 34.63
CA VAL A 14 15.57 16.11 35.44
C VAL A 14 16.90 15.69 34.80
N ILE A 15 17.01 14.46 34.27
CA ILE A 15 18.20 14.02 33.53
C ILE A 15 18.40 14.89 32.28
N GLY A 16 17.33 15.21 31.54
CA GLY A 16 17.38 16.12 30.40
C GLY A 16 17.84 17.53 30.78
N LEU A 17 17.38 18.08 31.90
CA LEU A 17 17.84 19.37 32.42
C LEU A 17 19.31 19.36 32.85
N ILE A 18 19.86 18.22 33.30
CA ILE A 18 21.27 18.09 33.67
C ILE A 18 22.15 17.92 32.43
N VAL A 19 21.83 16.95 31.57
CA VAL A 19 22.61 16.61 30.36
C VAL A 19 22.52 17.72 29.32
N LEU A 20 21.31 18.09 28.92
CA LEU A 20 21.09 19.11 27.91
C LEU A 20 21.12 20.53 28.50
N GLY A 21 20.89 20.73 29.80
CA GLY A 21 20.91 22.06 30.41
C GLY A 21 19.57 22.82 30.25
N PRO A 22 19.11 23.56 31.28
CA PRO A 22 17.80 24.23 31.26
C PRO A 22 17.64 25.25 30.14
N GLN A 23 18.74 25.87 29.69
CA GLN A 23 18.72 26.86 28.60
C GLN A 23 18.62 26.23 27.20
N ARG A 24 19.01 24.96 27.02
CA ARG A 24 19.14 24.33 25.69
C ARG A 24 17.96 23.40 25.37
N LEU A 25 17.31 22.83 26.39
CA LEU A 25 16.06 22.08 26.26
C LEU A 25 14.95 22.87 25.51
N PRO A 26 14.59 24.12 25.86
CA PRO A 26 13.59 24.88 25.13
C PRO A 26 14.01 25.21 23.68
N VAL A 27 15.31 25.33 23.40
CA VAL A 27 15.81 25.53 22.03
C VAL A 27 15.60 24.27 21.19
N ALA A 28 15.96 23.09 21.71
CA ALA A 28 15.75 21.81 21.03
C ALA A 28 14.26 21.57 20.72
N VAL A 29 13.37 21.83 21.69
CA VAL A 29 11.91 21.75 21.49
C VAL A 29 11.45 22.72 20.40
N LYS A 30 11.96 23.97 20.37
CA LYS A 30 11.63 24.94 19.32
C LYS A 30 12.13 24.53 17.93
N THR A 31 13.30 23.88 17.83
CA THR A 31 13.80 23.33 16.55
C THR A 31 12.91 22.19 16.05
N VAL A 32 12.64 21.18 16.89
CA VAL A 32 11.80 20.03 16.51
C VAL A 32 10.36 20.47 16.21
N ALA A 33 9.77 21.32 17.05
CA ALA A 33 8.46 21.89 16.80
C ALA A 33 8.44 22.79 15.55
N GLY A 34 9.54 23.48 15.23
CA GLY A 34 9.71 24.25 13.99
C GLY A 34 9.69 23.35 12.75
N TRP A 35 10.40 22.22 12.77
CA TRP A 35 10.39 21.23 11.69
C TRP A 35 9.03 20.55 11.53
N ILE A 36 8.40 20.16 12.63
CA ILE A 36 7.02 19.63 12.63
C ILE A 36 6.04 20.69 12.09
N ARG A 37 6.20 21.96 12.49
CA ARG A 37 5.37 23.08 12.00
C ARG A 37 5.56 23.32 10.50
N ALA A 38 6.79 23.22 10.01
CA ALA A 38 7.14 23.36 8.60
C ALA A 38 6.57 22.20 7.76
N LEU A 39 6.73 20.95 8.21
CA LEU A 39 6.15 19.78 7.55
C LEU A 39 4.61 19.83 7.57
N ARG A 40 4.02 20.24 8.70
CA ARG A 40 2.58 20.48 8.84
C ARG A 40 2.10 21.61 7.92
N SER A 41 2.85 22.71 7.77
CA SER A 41 2.48 23.80 6.88
C SER A 41 2.59 23.41 5.41
N LEU A 42 3.65 22.69 5.02
CA LEU A 42 3.77 22.12 3.67
C LEU A 42 2.59 21.18 3.38
N ALA A 43 2.24 20.29 4.30
CA ALA A 43 1.08 19.41 4.16
C ALA A 43 -0.24 20.19 4.02
N THR A 44 -0.46 21.28 4.79
CA THR A 44 -1.67 22.10 4.63
C THR A 44 -1.66 22.96 3.37
N THR A 45 -0.52 23.52 2.95
CA THR A 45 -0.42 24.29 1.70
C THR A 45 -0.65 23.38 0.50
N VAL A 46 -0.07 22.17 0.52
CA VAL A 46 -0.33 21.13 -0.47
C VAL A 46 -1.80 20.72 -0.46
N GLN A 47 -2.43 20.45 0.69
CA GLN A 47 -3.87 20.12 0.74
C GLN A 47 -4.77 21.26 0.21
N ASN A 48 -4.46 22.51 0.57
CA ASN A 48 -5.21 23.68 0.12
C ASN A 48 -5.06 23.94 -1.38
N GLU A 49 -3.85 23.88 -1.95
CA GLU A 49 -3.62 24.08 -3.39
C GLU A 49 -3.96 22.84 -4.26
N LEU A 50 -3.88 21.62 -3.72
CA LEU A 50 -4.36 20.41 -4.42
C LEU A 50 -5.89 20.40 -4.60
N THR A 51 -6.61 21.05 -3.69
CA THR A 51 -8.06 21.26 -3.82
C THR A 51 -8.38 22.32 -4.88
N GLN A 52 -7.39 23.10 -5.31
CA GLN A 52 -7.51 24.19 -6.29
C GLN A 52 -7.10 23.75 -7.72
N GLU A 53 -7.60 22.57 -8.10
CA GLU A 53 -7.65 21.93 -9.44
C GLU A 53 -6.35 21.69 -10.26
N LEU A 54 -5.29 22.50 -10.15
CA LEU A 54 -4.22 22.52 -11.18
C LEU A 54 -2.84 21.97 -10.78
N LYS A 55 -2.57 21.67 -9.51
CA LYS A 55 -1.19 21.36 -9.04
C LYS A 55 -0.82 19.89 -8.81
N LEU A 56 -1.76 18.95 -8.91
CA LEU A 56 -1.45 17.52 -8.77
C LEU A 56 -0.53 17.03 -9.90
N GLN A 57 -0.67 17.58 -11.11
CA GLN A 57 0.22 17.31 -12.24
C GLN A 57 1.63 17.87 -12.01
N GLU A 58 1.80 19.14 -11.61
CA GLU A 58 3.13 19.69 -11.30
C GLU A 58 3.84 18.92 -10.18
N PHE A 59 3.10 18.46 -9.15
CA PHE A 59 3.68 17.67 -8.07
C PHE A 59 4.08 16.26 -8.54
N GLN A 60 3.26 15.63 -9.38
CA GLN A 60 3.61 14.33 -9.98
C GLN A 60 4.79 14.45 -10.95
N ASP A 61 4.86 15.48 -11.80
CA ASP A 61 6.01 15.72 -12.66
C ASP A 61 7.25 16.12 -11.86
N SER A 62 7.11 16.83 -10.73
CA SER A 62 8.23 17.09 -9.82
C SER A 62 8.77 15.80 -9.19
N LEU A 63 7.90 14.91 -8.70
CA LEU A 63 8.29 13.60 -8.19
C LEU A 63 8.93 12.74 -9.29
N LYS A 64 8.31 12.66 -10.47
CA LYS A 64 8.76 11.90 -11.64
C LYS A 64 10.05 12.47 -12.25
N LYS A 65 10.32 13.77 -12.05
CA LYS A 65 11.58 14.43 -12.40
C LYS A 65 12.65 14.19 -11.35
N VAL A 66 12.32 14.09 -10.07
CA VAL A 66 13.27 13.66 -9.02
C VAL A 66 13.60 12.17 -9.17
N GLU A 67 12.61 11.33 -9.51
CA GLU A 67 12.77 9.92 -9.87
C GLU A 67 13.68 9.77 -11.10
N LYS A 68 13.36 10.43 -12.23
CA LYS A 68 14.21 10.41 -13.43
C LYS A 68 15.60 10.98 -13.17
N ALA A 69 15.72 12.14 -12.52
CA ALA A 69 17.02 12.72 -12.20
C ALA A 69 17.82 11.82 -11.26
N SER A 70 17.17 11.05 -10.38
CA SER A 70 17.82 9.96 -9.65
C SER A 70 18.25 8.88 -10.64
N LEU A 71 17.35 8.19 -11.36
CA LEU A 71 17.70 7.14 -12.32
C LEU A 71 18.79 7.54 -13.36
N GLU A 72 18.92 8.81 -13.67
CA GLU A 72 19.98 9.38 -14.51
C GLU A 72 21.31 9.58 -13.72
N ASN A 73 21.28 10.28 -12.57
CA ASN A 73 22.46 10.64 -11.75
C ASN A 73 22.88 9.58 -10.70
N LEU A 74 22.12 8.51 -10.52
CA LEU A 74 22.44 7.45 -9.57
C LEU A 74 23.76 6.77 -9.96
N THR A 75 24.63 6.62 -8.96
CA THR A 75 25.81 5.75 -9.03
C THR A 75 25.40 4.32 -9.40
N PRO A 76 26.30 3.53 -10.02
CA PRO A 76 25.96 2.20 -10.53
C PRO A 76 25.36 1.24 -9.49
N GLU A 77 25.71 1.39 -8.20
CA GLU A 77 25.09 0.65 -7.10
C GLU A 77 23.56 0.80 -7.06
N LEU A 78 23.03 2.04 -7.04
CA LEU A 78 21.59 2.23 -6.87
C LEU A 78 20.81 1.91 -8.15
N LYS A 79 21.46 1.82 -9.31
CA LYS A 79 20.87 1.22 -10.51
C LYS A 79 20.70 -0.29 -10.32
N ALA A 80 21.74 -0.98 -9.85
CA ALA A 80 21.66 -2.40 -9.51
C ALA A 80 20.61 -2.69 -8.43
N SER A 81 20.55 -1.89 -7.35
CA SER A 81 19.52 -2.04 -6.30
C SER A 81 18.09 -1.78 -6.81
N MET A 82 17.90 -0.89 -7.80
CA MET A 82 16.60 -0.67 -8.43
C MET A 82 16.20 -1.83 -9.36
N ASP A 83 17.14 -2.39 -10.13
CA ASP A 83 16.87 -3.59 -10.95
C ASP A 83 16.63 -4.84 -10.08
N GLU A 84 17.33 -5.00 -8.96
CA GLU A 84 17.11 -6.08 -7.99
C GLU A 84 15.75 -5.92 -7.30
N LEU A 85 15.41 -4.72 -6.81
CA LEU A 85 14.09 -4.44 -6.25
C LEU A 85 12.97 -4.62 -7.29
N ARG A 86 13.23 -4.29 -8.56
CA ARG A 86 12.29 -4.52 -9.67
C ARG A 86 12.09 -6.01 -9.93
N GLN A 87 13.16 -6.81 -9.97
CA GLN A 87 13.06 -8.27 -10.13
C GLN A 87 12.38 -8.93 -8.92
N ALA A 88 12.62 -8.44 -7.71
CA ALA A 88 11.89 -8.85 -6.51
C ALA A 88 10.40 -8.48 -6.61
N ALA A 89 10.06 -7.26 -7.05
CA ALA A 89 8.66 -6.85 -7.24
C ALA A 89 7.96 -7.62 -8.37
N GLU A 90 8.63 -7.90 -9.49
CA GLU A 90 8.07 -8.69 -10.60
C GLU A 90 7.93 -10.18 -10.24
N SER A 91 8.87 -10.75 -9.47
CA SER A 91 8.75 -12.12 -8.98
C SER A 91 7.67 -12.24 -7.90
N MET A 92 7.59 -11.33 -6.93
CA MET A 92 6.47 -11.25 -5.98
C MET A 92 5.12 -11.05 -6.68
N LYS A 93 5.03 -10.16 -7.67
CA LYS A 93 3.80 -9.97 -8.46
C LYS A 93 3.43 -11.25 -9.20
N ARG A 94 4.39 -11.92 -9.85
CA ARG A 94 4.15 -13.20 -10.54
C ARG A 94 3.72 -14.30 -9.56
N THR A 95 4.29 -14.34 -8.36
CA THR A 95 3.87 -15.27 -7.30
C THR A 95 2.47 -14.95 -6.80
N TYR A 96 2.13 -13.68 -6.57
CA TYR A 96 0.76 -13.28 -6.21
C TYR A 96 -0.24 -13.65 -7.31
N SER A 97 -0.02 -13.21 -8.56
CA SER A 97 -0.91 -13.54 -9.69
C SER A 97 -0.96 -15.03 -10.05
N ALA A 98 -0.02 -15.86 -9.56
CA ALA A 98 -0.06 -17.32 -9.70
C ALA A 98 -0.66 -18.04 -8.46
N ASN A 99 -0.92 -17.30 -7.37
CA ASN A 99 -1.62 -17.76 -6.17
C ASN A 99 -2.95 -16.99 -5.98
N ASP A 100 -3.45 -16.39 -7.05
CA ASP A 100 -4.68 -15.58 -7.07
C ASP A 100 -5.85 -16.47 -7.51
N PRO A 101 -6.71 -16.94 -6.59
CA PRO A 101 -7.73 -17.93 -6.93
C PRO A 101 -8.86 -17.36 -7.79
N GLU A 102 -9.00 -16.03 -7.89
CA GLU A 102 -10.14 -15.42 -8.61
C GLU A 102 -10.05 -15.58 -10.14
N GLN A 103 -8.84 -15.71 -10.73
CA GLN A 103 -8.73 -15.96 -12.18
C GLN A 103 -9.14 -17.38 -12.61
N ALA A 104 -9.31 -18.33 -11.68
CA ALA A 104 -9.91 -19.63 -11.99
C ALA A 104 -11.45 -19.55 -12.18
N SER A 105 -12.07 -18.40 -11.89
CA SER A 105 -13.53 -18.21 -11.94
C SER A 105 -14.01 -17.85 -13.35
N ASP A 106 -13.35 -16.88 -14.00
CA ASP A 106 -13.83 -16.28 -15.26
C ASP A 106 -13.70 -17.21 -16.47
N GLU A 107 -12.74 -18.14 -16.47
CA GLU A 107 -12.60 -19.14 -17.55
C GLU A 107 -13.62 -20.30 -17.44
N ALA A 108 -14.35 -20.42 -16.34
CA ALA A 108 -15.16 -21.59 -15.99
C ALA A 108 -16.69 -21.42 -16.21
N HIS A 109 -17.16 -20.34 -16.85
CA HIS A 109 -18.60 -20.04 -16.99
C HIS A 109 -19.12 -19.89 -18.43
N THR A 110 -18.50 -20.61 -19.39
CA THR A 110 -19.01 -20.75 -20.78
C THR A 110 -19.62 -22.13 -21.07
N ILE A 111 -20.12 -22.82 -20.05
CA ILE A 111 -20.95 -24.04 -20.24
C ILE A 111 -22.39 -23.62 -20.56
N GLN A 112 -22.70 -23.68 -21.85
CA GLN A 112 -23.99 -23.37 -22.44
C GLN A 112 -25.10 -24.27 -21.86
N ASN A 113 -26.29 -23.71 -21.60
CA ASN A 113 -27.49 -24.48 -21.27
C ASN A 113 -28.54 -24.41 -22.41
N PRO A 114 -28.45 -25.27 -23.44
CA PRO A 114 -29.51 -25.48 -24.41
C PRO A 114 -30.40 -26.68 -24.01
N VAL A 115 -31.32 -26.48 -23.06
CA VAL A 115 -32.26 -27.54 -22.66
C VAL A 115 -33.39 -27.72 -23.70
N VAL A 116 -33.14 -28.46 -24.79
CA VAL A 116 -34.19 -28.91 -25.71
C VAL A 116 -33.81 -30.16 -26.55
N ASN A 117 -34.79 -31.03 -26.78
CA ASN A 117 -34.90 -32.12 -27.77
C ASN A 117 -33.67 -33.05 -28.02
N GLY A 118 -33.72 -34.36 -27.85
CA GLY A 118 -34.87 -35.27 -27.91
C GLY A 118 -34.62 -36.41 -28.91
N TYR A 119 -34.75 -37.66 -28.47
CA TYR A 119 -35.00 -38.83 -29.33
C TYR A 119 -35.80 -39.88 -28.56
N ALA A 120 -36.39 -40.85 -29.25
CA ALA A 120 -37.35 -41.82 -28.68
C ALA A 120 -37.04 -43.28 -29.12
N PRO A 121 -37.98 -44.25 -29.10
CA PRO A 121 -37.82 -45.57 -28.44
C PRO A 121 -37.49 -46.70 -29.46
N PRO A 122 -37.60 -48.03 -29.16
CA PRO A 122 -37.99 -48.74 -27.93
C PRO A 122 -36.83 -49.67 -27.43
N PRO A 123 -36.84 -51.03 -27.32
CA PRO A 123 -37.81 -52.09 -27.64
C PRO A 123 -38.31 -52.97 -26.46
N GLY A 124 -39.55 -53.46 -26.55
CA GLY A 124 -39.86 -54.90 -26.34
C GLY A 124 -40.26 -55.46 -24.96
N GLY A 125 -41.56 -55.40 -24.64
CA GLY A 125 -42.28 -56.40 -23.81
C GLY A 125 -42.08 -56.34 -22.27
N VAL A 126 -43.01 -56.79 -21.42
CA VAL A 126 -44.34 -57.40 -21.67
C VAL A 126 -45.41 -56.86 -20.69
N SER A 127 -46.68 -57.14 -20.99
CA SER A 127 -47.87 -56.92 -20.13
C SER A 127 -48.35 -58.30 -19.59
N PRO A 128 -49.41 -58.45 -18.76
CA PRO A 128 -50.32 -57.45 -18.17
C PRO A 128 -50.70 -57.67 -16.67
N ALA A 129 -51.63 -56.84 -16.19
CA ALA A 129 -52.55 -57.07 -15.05
C ALA A 129 -51.95 -57.18 -13.62
N GLY A 130 -52.71 -56.91 -12.55
CA GLY A 130 -54.06 -56.35 -12.46
C GLY A 130 -54.74 -56.68 -11.12
N GLY A 131 -55.48 -55.73 -10.55
CA GLY A 131 -56.14 -55.84 -9.24
C GLY A 131 -56.57 -54.47 -8.72
#